data_AF-A0A1Z9H9A2-F1
#
_entry.id   AF-A0A1Z9H9A2-F1
#
_cell.length_a   1.000
_cell.length_b   1.000
_cell.length_c   1.000
_cell.angle_alpha   90.00
_cell.angle_beta   90.00
_cell.angle_gamma   90.00
#
_symmetry.space_group_name_H-M   'P 1'
#
loop_
_entity.id
_entity.type
_entity.pdbx_description
1 polymer ?
#
loop_
_entity_poly.entity_id
_entity_poly.type
_entity_poly.pdbx_seq_one_letter_code
_entity_poly.pdbx_strand_id
1 'polypeptide(L)'
;MVSFCEFFKLSKIAQINVQGDFNHGWLGDFHRLARNSETRCEPVIGSGLKVGPPALKDMISLPIEISCLVNQKCFIYCIVSDVFPILYVGITEGDLQSGLFGEGRLRHHIRKLLASIGGSTDHTEGWQHHAGERHKAYKSKLASGEEVVWVDDIYISLAKVDNPKQIEGTVLDLFEEKFHQQNIKVEVLNWAEPKREPAQIHLPENLTKILLSLGDCCKPAKRIEIEVKVAGSNYENLTRFATDSDDHLFGLLLEWARSYSDVEMVESVVGKYTNQPQGYNSIPVVRFAELGKTQRAMPNRWLCRIPLKTSLAYGMTVILPKRLIRPTLSQDLIETGKDANFRPLDVKDFLFSPNRYLT
;
A
#
# COMPACT_ATOMS: atom_id res chain seq x y z
N MET A 1 -9.88 32.33 -4.10
CA MET A 1 -8.57 31.81 -3.66
C MET A 1 -8.82 30.87 -2.50
N VAL A 2 -8.30 29.64 -2.57
CA VAL A 2 -8.47 28.60 -1.55
C VAL A 2 -7.10 28.34 -0.94
N SER A 3 -6.95 28.61 0.36
CA SER A 3 -5.67 28.40 1.06
C SER A 3 -5.82 27.28 2.06
N PHE A 4 -5.00 26.25 1.89
CA PHE A 4 -4.88 25.17 2.86
C PHE A 4 -3.98 25.61 4.01
N CYS A 5 -4.33 25.20 5.23
CA CYS A 5 -3.43 25.27 6.37
C CYS A 5 -2.31 24.25 6.23
N GLU A 6 -1.28 24.35 7.07
CA GLU A 6 -0.27 23.31 7.19
C GLU A 6 -0.90 21.92 7.43
N PHE A 7 -0.23 20.86 6.98
CA PHE A 7 -0.61 19.52 7.41
C PHE A 7 -0.28 19.33 8.88
N PHE A 8 -1.26 18.83 9.64
CA PHE A 8 -1.08 18.49 11.04
C PHE A 8 -1.33 17.00 11.25
N LYS A 9 -0.46 16.35 12.02
CA LYS A 9 -0.74 15.01 12.57
C LYS A 9 -2.10 15.02 13.24
N LEU A 10 -2.90 13.99 12.99
CA LEU A 10 -4.24 13.90 13.53
C LEU A 10 -4.24 13.94 15.07
N SER A 11 -3.28 13.25 15.69
CA SER A 11 -3.05 13.24 17.14
C SER A 11 -2.71 14.62 17.72
N LYS A 12 -2.23 15.57 16.90
CA LYS A 12 -1.94 16.95 17.32
C LYS A 12 -3.22 17.76 17.48
N ILE A 13 -4.25 17.53 16.66
CA ILE A 13 -5.45 18.36 16.60
C ILE A 13 -6.71 17.69 17.17
N ALA A 14 -6.73 16.37 17.27
CA ALA A 14 -7.87 15.62 17.76
C ALA A 14 -7.47 14.52 18.75
N GLN A 15 -8.37 14.21 19.67
CA GLN A 15 -8.34 13.02 20.51
C GLN A 15 -9.00 11.87 19.75
N ILE A 16 -8.22 10.84 19.46
CA ILE A 16 -8.68 9.67 18.69
C ILE A 16 -8.98 8.53 19.66
N ASN A 17 -10.25 8.15 19.72
CA ASN A 17 -10.74 7.12 20.64
C ASN A 17 -10.87 5.79 19.91
N VAL A 18 -9.84 4.94 20.01
CA VAL A 18 -9.86 3.57 19.52
C VAL A 18 -9.85 2.61 20.71
N GLN A 19 -10.77 1.66 20.72
CA GLN A 19 -10.93 0.67 21.79
C GLN A 19 -11.05 -0.74 21.21
N GLY A 20 -11.00 -1.75 22.07
CA GLY A 20 -11.17 -3.16 21.70
C GLY A 20 -9.85 -3.87 21.44
N ASP A 21 -9.93 -5.19 21.35
CA ASP A 21 -8.77 -6.04 21.15
C ASP A 21 -8.46 -6.17 19.66
N PHE A 22 -7.19 -6.04 19.30
CA PHE A 22 -6.76 -6.17 17.93
C PHE A 22 -6.89 -7.63 17.46
N ASN A 23 -7.68 -7.85 16.41
CA ASN A 23 -7.87 -9.15 15.80
C ASN A 23 -6.67 -9.52 14.91
N HIS A 24 -5.73 -10.27 15.48
CA HIS A 24 -4.56 -10.79 14.75
C HIS A 24 -4.91 -11.75 13.60
N GLY A 25 -6.11 -12.34 13.64
CA GLY A 25 -6.59 -13.33 12.68
C GLY A 25 -7.37 -12.76 11.50
N TRP A 26 -7.59 -11.45 11.42
CA TRP A 26 -8.24 -10.87 10.24
C TRP A 26 -7.33 -10.99 9.01
N LEU A 27 -7.89 -11.55 7.92
CA LEU A 27 -7.15 -11.85 6.69
C LEU A 27 -7.38 -10.81 5.58
N GLY A 28 -8.11 -9.73 5.87
CA GLY A 28 -8.48 -8.72 4.88
C GLY A 28 -9.88 -8.93 4.26
N ASP A 29 -10.68 -9.85 4.80
CA ASP A 29 -11.99 -10.18 4.22
C ASP A 29 -13.03 -9.07 4.43
N PHE A 30 -13.63 -8.63 3.32
CA PHE A 30 -14.81 -7.74 3.27
C PHE A 30 -15.99 -8.48 2.63
N HIS A 31 -17.21 -8.22 3.11
CA HIS A 31 -18.43 -8.68 2.47
C HIS A 31 -19.16 -7.52 1.79
N ARG A 32 -19.91 -7.83 0.73
CA ARG A 32 -20.89 -6.92 0.14
C ARG A 32 -22.25 -7.14 0.78
N LEU A 33 -22.79 -6.13 1.44
CA LEU A 33 -24.14 -6.09 1.97
C LEU A 33 -25.00 -5.21 1.07
N ALA A 34 -26.10 -5.75 0.55
CA ALA A 34 -27.14 -4.94 -0.05
C ALA A 34 -28.12 -4.49 1.05
N ARG A 35 -28.23 -3.19 1.30
CA ARG A 35 -29.24 -2.61 2.20
C ARG A 35 -29.86 -1.38 1.53
N ASN A 36 -31.19 -1.34 1.47
CA ASN A 36 -31.95 -0.18 0.97
C ASN A 36 -31.44 0.37 -0.37
N SER A 37 -31.18 -0.52 -1.34
CA SER A 37 -30.69 -0.18 -2.69
C SER A 37 -29.22 0.28 -2.77
N GLU A 38 -28.50 0.35 -1.64
CA GLU A 38 -27.06 0.63 -1.58
C GLU A 38 -26.27 -0.67 -1.39
N THR A 39 -25.14 -0.79 -2.10
CA THR A 39 -24.19 -1.89 -1.90
C THR A 39 -23.05 -1.41 -1.03
N ARG A 40 -22.97 -1.97 0.17
CA ARG A 40 -22.02 -1.62 1.22
C ARG A 40 -20.93 -2.66 1.32
N CYS A 41 -19.66 -2.26 1.29
CA CYS A 41 -18.57 -3.18 1.63
C CYS A 41 -18.12 -2.93 3.07
N GLU A 42 -18.25 -3.94 3.92
CA GLU A 42 -17.87 -3.89 5.35
C GLU A 42 -17.01 -5.10 5.70
N PRO A 43 -16.08 -4.96 6.66
CA PRO A 43 -15.29 -6.09 7.11
C PRO A 43 -16.17 -7.07 7.91
N VAL A 44 -16.01 -8.38 7.66
CA VAL A 44 -16.86 -9.42 8.30
C VAL A 44 -16.73 -9.40 9.82
N ILE A 45 -15.48 -9.42 10.28
CA ILE A 45 -15.07 -9.33 11.68
C ILE A 45 -14.23 -8.06 11.88
N GLY A 46 -13.45 -7.70 10.86
CA GLY A 46 -12.55 -6.56 10.87
C GLY A 46 -11.38 -6.72 11.82
N SER A 47 -10.71 -5.61 12.08
CA SER A 47 -9.54 -5.55 12.96
C SER A 47 -9.86 -5.76 14.44
N GLY A 48 -11.11 -5.97 14.84
CA GLY A 48 -11.54 -6.03 16.25
C GLY A 48 -11.56 -4.67 16.96
N LEU A 49 -10.97 -3.63 16.35
CA LEU A 49 -10.97 -2.28 16.87
C LEU A 49 -12.33 -1.60 16.68
N LYS A 50 -12.69 -0.76 17.65
CA LYS A 50 -13.88 0.09 17.65
C LYS A 50 -13.46 1.55 17.69
N VAL A 51 -14.00 2.32 16.75
CA VAL A 51 -13.69 3.74 16.62
C VAL A 51 -14.83 4.59 17.20
N GLY A 52 -14.51 5.27 18.30
CA GLY A 52 -15.34 6.32 18.88
C GLY A 52 -15.27 7.63 18.09
N PRO A 53 -16.14 8.61 18.40
CA PRO A 53 -16.10 9.92 17.79
C PRO A 53 -14.75 10.62 18.08
N PRO A 54 -13.96 11.02 17.07
CA PRO A 54 -12.75 11.78 17.31
C PRO A 54 -13.11 13.19 17.78
N ALA A 55 -12.67 13.58 18.97
CA ALA A 55 -12.97 14.90 19.52
C ALA A 55 -11.89 15.89 19.11
N LEU A 56 -12.27 17.06 18.57
CA LEU A 56 -11.33 18.15 18.37
C LEU A 56 -10.77 18.57 19.74
N LYS A 57 -9.47 18.84 19.82
CA LYS A 57 -8.87 19.33 21.06
C LYS A 57 -9.33 20.76 21.38
N ASP A 58 -9.15 21.15 22.63
CA ASP A 58 -9.48 22.50 23.10
C ASP A 58 -8.74 23.58 22.32
N MET A 59 -9.41 24.71 22.06
CA MET A 59 -8.87 25.81 21.23
C MET A 59 -7.46 26.26 21.64
N ILE A 60 -7.13 26.25 22.93
CA ILE A 60 -5.83 26.66 23.46
C ILE A 60 -4.69 25.70 23.03
N SER A 61 -5.03 24.44 22.77
CA SER A 61 -4.08 23.40 22.37
C SER A 61 -3.99 23.19 20.86
N LEU A 62 -4.90 23.80 20.09
CA LEU A 62 -4.91 23.71 18.65
C LEU A 62 -3.84 24.65 18.03
N PRO A 63 -3.25 24.27 16.89
CA PRO A 63 -2.49 25.21 16.07
C PRO A 63 -3.33 26.43 15.71
N ILE A 64 -2.70 27.61 15.66
CA ILE A 64 -3.38 28.89 15.40
C ILE A 64 -4.25 28.81 14.15
N GLU A 65 -3.72 28.26 13.06
CA GLU A 65 -4.44 28.09 11.79
C GLU A 65 -5.73 27.29 11.95
N ILE A 66 -5.71 26.19 12.73
CA ILE A 66 -6.91 25.37 12.98
C ILE A 66 -7.87 26.10 13.91
N SER A 67 -7.35 26.78 14.94
CA SER A 67 -8.17 27.52 15.91
C SER A 67 -9.04 28.59 15.22
N CYS A 68 -8.51 29.24 14.18
CA CYS A 68 -9.22 30.23 13.38
C CYS A 68 -10.35 29.63 12.51
N LEU A 69 -10.36 28.30 12.32
CA LEU A 69 -11.33 27.59 11.48
C LEU A 69 -12.46 26.93 12.28
N VAL A 70 -12.33 26.74 13.61
CA VAL A 70 -13.26 25.94 14.43
C VAL A 70 -14.73 26.34 14.24
N ASN A 71 -15.02 27.65 14.19
CA ASN A 71 -16.37 28.20 14.08
C ASN A 71 -16.80 28.46 12.63
N GLN A 72 -15.98 28.10 11.65
CA GLN A 72 -16.31 28.26 10.23
C GLN A 72 -17.05 27.02 9.72
N LYS A 73 -17.62 27.13 8.52
CA LYS A 73 -18.32 26.05 7.81
C LYS A 73 -17.77 25.93 6.39
N CYS A 74 -18.12 24.82 5.75
CA CYS A 74 -17.75 24.52 4.38
C CYS A 74 -16.23 24.40 4.20
N PHE A 75 -15.75 23.17 4.29
CA PHE A 75 -14.33 22.84 4.20
C PHE A 75 -14.08 21.83 3.09
N ILE A 76 -12.89 21.97 2.50
CA ILE A 76 -12.19 20.88 1.84
C ILE A 76 -11.06 20.46 2.76
N TYR A 77 -10.85 19.16 2.90
CA TYR A 77 -9.76 18.59 3.67
C TYR A 77 -9.01 17.56 2.85
N CYS A 78 -7.70 17.51 3.05
CA CYS A 78 -6.80 16.55 2.45
C CYS A 78 -6.25 15.65 3.57
N ILE A 79 -6.35 14.33 3.39
CA ILE A 79 -5.78 13.31 4.28
C ILE A 79 -4.63 12.63 3.53
N VAL A 80 -3.49 12.59 4.18
CA VAL A 80 -2.29 11.88 3.72
C VAL A 80 -1.71 11.07 4.88
N SER A 81 -0.76 10.18 4.59
CA SER A 81 0.02 9.47 5.60
C SER A 81 1.51 9.78 5.41
N ASP A 82 2.31 9.74 6.47
CA ASP A 82 3.77 9.78 6.38
C ASP A 82 4.42 8.38 6.31
N VAL A 83 3.61 7.32 6.36
CA VAL A 83 4.06 5.91 6.29
C VAL A 83 3.57 5.23 5.01
N PHE A 84 2.32 5.49 4.62
CA PHE A 84 1.69 4.88 3.45
C PHE A 84 1.44 5.95 2.39
N PRO A 85 1.74 5.70 1.11
CA PRO A 85 1.57 6.70 0.06
C PRO A 85 0.09 6.80 -0.34
N ILE A 86 -0.76 7.34 0.54
CA ILE A 86 -2.20 7.53 0.29
C ILE A 86 -2.56 9.01 0.15
N LEU A 87 -3.59 9.28 -0.67
CA LEU A 87 -4.19 10.60 -0.82
C LEU A 87 -5.71 10.48 -0.80
N TYR A 88 -6.35 11.27 0.07
CA TYR A 88 -7.79 11.48 0.04
C TYR A 88 -8.12 12.95 0.17
N VAL A 89 -8.99 13.45 -0.70
CA VAL A 89 -9.62 14.75 -0.57
C VAL A 89 -11.09 14.54 -0.20
N GLY A 90 -11.56 15.23 0.81
CA GLY A 90 -12.97 15.19 1.17
C GLY A 90 -13.51 16.57 1.45
N ILE A 91 -14.83 16.65 1.54
CA ILE A 91 -15.53 17.89 1.83
C ILE A 91 -16.45 17.74 3.03
N THR A 92 -16.78 18.85 3.67
CA THR A 92 -17.93 18.94 4.57
C THR A 92 -18.57 20.32 4.44
N GLU A 93 -19.90 20.40 4.44
CA GLU A 93 -20.64 21.67 4.48
C GLU A 93 -20.92 22.12 5.93
N GLY A 94 -20.66 21.24 6.90
CA GLY A 94 -20.75 21.55 8.32
C GLY A 94 -19.54 22.30 8.86
N ASP A 95 -19.54 22.53 10.18
CA ASP A 95 -18.38 23.03 10.91
C ASP A 95 -17.34 21.94 11.18
N LEU A 96 -16.20 22.30 11.77
CA LEU A 96 -15.18 21.30 12.11
C LEU A 96 -15.70 20.29 13.14
N GLN A 97 -16.38 20.76 14.18
CA GLN A 97 -16.71 19.92 15.35
C GLN A 97 -17.75 18.84 15.05
N SER A 98 -18.75 19.14 14.22
CA SER A 98 -19.86 18.24 13.88
C SER A 98 -19.77 17.71 12.45
N GLY A 99 -19.22 18.49 11.52
CA GLY A 99 -19.14 18.14 10.11
C GLY A 99 -17.94 17.26 9.77
N LEU A 100 -16.78 17.49 10.39
CA LEU A 100 -15.56 16.73 10.14
C LEU A 100 -15.21 15.81 11.31
N PHE A 101 -15.06 16.37 12.50
CA PHE A 101 -14.79 15.66 13.76
C PHE A 101 -16.12 15.23 14.43
N GLY A 102 -16.04 14.70 15.65
CA GLY A 102 -17.20 14.20 16.39
C GLY A 102 -17.88 13.05 15.65
N GLU A 103 -19.17 13.19 15.40
CA GLU A 103 -19.95 12.24 14.58
C GLU A 103 -19.80 12.46 13.06
N GLY A 104 -18.93 13.40 12.67
CA GLY A 104 -18.68 13.77 11.30
C GLY A 104 -17.93 12.73 10.47
N ARG A 105 -17.41 13.21 9.34
CA ARG A 105 -16.84 12.36 8.29
C ARG A 105 -15.57 11.63 8.71
N LEU A 106 -14.75 12.23 9.58
CA LEU A 106 -13.46 11.67 9.95
C LEU A 106 -13.60 10.35 10.72
N ARG A 107 -14.64 10.20 11.54
CA ARG A 107 -14.93 8.92 12.21
C ARG A 107 -15.07 7.78 11.20
N HIS A 108 -15.75 8.04 10.10
CA HIS A 108 -15.96 7.06 9.04
C HIS A 108 -14.63 6.73 8.33
N HIS A 109 -13.80 7.72 8.05
CA HIS A 109 -12.48 7.50 7.46
C HIS A 109 -11.56 6.69 8.35
N ILE A 110 -11.50 7.00 9.65
CA ILE A 110 -10.68 6.23 10.61
C ILE A 110 -11.17 4.77 10.68
N ARG A 111 -12.49 4.52 10.64
CA ARG A 111 -13.01 3.15 10.58
C ARG A 111 -12.55 2.42 9.32
N LYS A 112 -12.55 3.09 8.16
CA LYS A 112 -12.06 2.51 6.91
C LYS A 112 -10.57 2.18 7.01
N LEU A 113 -9.74 3.15 7.44
CA LEU A 113 -8.30 2.96 7.65
C LEU A 113 -8.02 1.75 8.55
N LEU A 114 -8.77 1.60 9.64
CA LEU A 114 -8.56 0.56 10.63
C LEU A 114 -9.31 -0.75 10.33
N ALA A 115 -10.06 -0.87 9.23
CA ALA A 115 -10.98 -1.98 9.00
C ALA A 115 -11.89 -2.29 10.21
N SER A 116 -12.37 -1.24 10.88
CA SER A 116 -13.34 -1.35 11.98
C SER A 116 -14.74 -1.56 11.43
N ILE A 117 -15.56 -2.34 12.12
CA ILE A 117 -16.99 -2.49 11.82
C ILE A 117 -17.68 -1.12 11.81
N GLY A 118 -18.65 -0.95 10.91
CA GLY A 118 -19.38 0.31 10.71
C GLY A 118 -18.63 1.36 9.86
N GLY A 119 -17.53 0.97 9.23
CA GLY A 119 -16.80 1.75 8.24
C GLY A 119 -17.16 1.36 6.80
N SER A 120 -18.45 1.38 6.43
CA SER A 120 -18.86 0.96 5.08
C SER A 120 -18.16 1.75 3.98
N THR A 121 -17.85 1.03 2.90
CA THR A 121 -17.21 1.53 1.69
C THR A 121 -18.09 1.22 0.48
N ASP A 122 -19.11 2.05 0.23
CA ASP A 122 -20.03 1.81 -0.90
C ASP A 122 -19.34 2.01 -2.27
N HIS A 123 -18.13 2.57 -2.27
CA HIS A 123 -17.44 3.03 -3.48
C HIS A 123 -15.91 3.02 -3.40
N THR A 124 -15.23 2.13 -2.68
CA THR A 124 -13.78 2.32 -2.53
C THR A 124 -12.95 1.05 -2.35
N GLU A 125 -12.49 0.49 -3.46
CA GLU A 125 -11.49 -0.60 -3.48
C GLU A 125 -10.17 -0.18 -2.80
N GLY A 126 -9.66 1.03 -3.07
CA GLY A 126 -8.39 1.50 -2.49
C GLY A 126 -8.40 1.61 -0.96
N TRP A 127 -9.55 1.93 -0.36
CA TRP A 127 -9.65 1.92 1.12
C TRP A 127 -9.55 0.52 1.71
N GLN A 128 -10.02 -0.51 1.01
CA GLN A 128 -9.95 -1.90 1.47
C GLN A 128 -8.52 -2.43 1.37
N HIS A 129 -7.87 -2.17 0.24
CA HIS A 129 -6.47 -2.52 0.01
C HIS A 129 -5.57 -1.92 1.10
N HIS A 130 -5.65 -0.60 1.27
CA HIS A 130 -4.89 0.12 2.27
C HIS A 130 -5.18 -0.33 3.71
N ALA A 131 -6.44 -0.61 4.06
CA ALA A 131 -6.78 -1.12 5.39
C ALA A 131 -6.11 -2.47 5.68
N GLY A 132 -5.99 -3.33 4.66
CA GLY A 132 -5.25 -4.58 4.74
C GLY A 132 -3.75 -4.38 4.95
N GLU A 133 -3.12 -3.48 4.20
CA GLU A 133 -1.69 -3.14 4.37
C GLU A 133 -1.41 -2.61 5.78
N ARG A 134 -2.24 -1.68 6.24
CA ARG A 134 -2.14 -1.10 7.56
C ARG A 134 -2.32 -2.12 8.67
N HIS A 135 -3.27 -3.05 8.53
CA HIS A 135 -3.45 -4.12 9.50
C HIS A 135 -2.22 -5.03 9.60
N LYS A 136 -1.61 -5.40 8.46
CA LYS A 136 -0.34 -6.15 8.44
C LYS A 136 0.77 -5.40 9.18
N ALA A 137 0.90 -4.09 8.94
CA ALA A 137 1.89 -3.26 9.62
C ALA A 137 1.69 -3.23 11.13
N TYR A 138 0.45 -3.02 11.62
CA TYR A 138 0.16 -3.04 13.04
C TYR A 138 0.36 -4.42 13.67
N LYS A 139 -0.02 -5.49 12.96
CA LYS A 139 0.23 -6.87 13.41
C LYS A 139 1.72 -7.12 13.62
N SER A 140 2.56 -6.63 12.70
CA SER A 140 4.02 -6.72 12.81
C SER A 140 4.54 -5.99 14.05
N LYS A 141 4.14 -4.73 14.25
CA LYS A 141 4.51 -3.91 15.43
C LYS A 141 4.09 -4.55 16.75
N LEU A 142 2.87 -5.07 16.84
CA LEU A 142 2.40 -5.75 18.03
C LEU A 142 3.20 -7.03 18.31
N ALA A 143 3.59 -7.77 17.26
CA ALA A 143 4.40 -8.96 17.41
C ALA A 143 5.85 -8.65 17.86
N SER A 144 6.39 -7.47 17.53
CA SER A 144 7.68 -6.98 18.03
C SER A 144 7.60 -6.36 19.44
N GLY A 145 6.39 -6.26 20.03
CA GLY A 145 6.19 -5.62 21.33
C GLY A 145 6.26 -4.10 21.29
N GLU A 146 6.23 -3.49 20.09
CA GLU A 146 6.17 -2.05 19.93
C GLU A 146 4.79 -1.51 20.33
N GLU A 147 4.80 -0.32 20.93
CA GLU A 147 3.57 0.41 21.20
C GLU A 147 2.93 0.87 19.88
N VAL A 148 1.64 0.56 19.70
CA VAL A 148 0.88 0.99 18.52
C VAL A 148 -0.01 2.15 18.88
N VAL A 149 0.32 3.32 18.31
CA VAL A 149 -0.58 4.47 18.29
C VAL A 149 -1.36 4.44 16.97
N TRP A 150 -2.65 4.13 17.07
CA TRP A 150 -3.53 3.99 15.91
C TRP A 150 -3.60 5.28 15.11
N VAL A 151 -3.38 5.19 13.80
CA VAL A 151 -3.46 6.29 12.83
C VAL A 151 -2.58 7.51 13.16
N ASP A 152 -1.48 7.35 13.91
CA ASP A 152 -0.55 8.46 14.22
C ASP A 152 0.24 8.96 13.01
N ASP A 153 0.33 8.14 11.98
CA ASP A 153 0.92 8.49 10.68
C ASP A 153 -0.01 9.36 9.82
N ILE A 154 -1.27 9.57 10.23
CA ILE A 154 -2.24 10.32 9.43
C ILE A 154 -2.09 11.83 9.68
N TYR A 155 -2.00 12.57 8.58
CA TYR A 155 -2.00 14.02 8.57
C TYR A 155 -3.23 14.54 7.84
N ILE A 156 -3.70 15.69 8.29
CA ILE A 156 -4.80 16.39 7.66
C ILE A 156 -4.48 17.87 7.48
N SER A 157 -4.88 18.40 6.34
CA SER A 157 -4.85 19.82 6.02
C SER A 157 -6.25 20.27 5.61
N LEU A 158 -6.62 21.51 5.94
CA LEU A 158 -7.97 22.07 5.83
C LEU A 158 -7.93 23.39 5.06
N ALA A 159 -8.94 23.63 4.24
CA ALA A 159 -9.20 24.93 3.62
C ALA A 159 -10.69 25.26 3.74
N LYS A 160 -11.02 26.48 4.16
CA LYS A 160 -12.40 27.00 4.09
C LYS A 160 -12.71 27.41 2.66
N VAL A 161 -13.86 26.97 2.15
CA VAL A 161 -14.32 27.22 0.78
C VAL A 161 -15.84 27.39 0.79
N ASP A 162 -16.38 28.36 0.06
CA ASP A 162 -17.84 28.58 0.05
C ASP A 162 -18.62 27.41 -0.58
N ASN A 163 -18.08 26.82 -1.66
CA ASN A 163 -18.72 25.74 -2.42
C ASN A 163 -17.76 24.54 -2.61
N PRO A 164 -17.47 23.76 -1.55
CA PRO A 164 -16.43 22.74 -1.60
C PRO A 164 -16.71 21.63 -2.63
N LYS A 165 -18.00 21.30 -2.86
CA LYS A 165 -18.44 20.31 -3.87
C LYS A 165 -17.99 20.62 -5.29
N GLN A 166 -17.81 21.90 -5.65
CA GLN A 166 -17.55 22.30 -7.04
C GLN A 166 -16.09 22.15 -7.43
N ILE A 167 -15.18 22.17 -6.45
CA ILE A 167 -13.73 22.23 -6.69
C ILE A 167 -12.97 21.05 -6.07
N GLU A 168 -13.67 20.08 -5.45
CA GLU A 168 -13.06 18.90 -4.81
C GLU A 168 -12.09 18.17 -5.75
N GLY A 169 -12.46 18.01 -7.03
CA GLY A 169 -11.63 17.35 -8.03
C GLY A 169 -10.43 18.19 -8.43
N THR A 170 -10.59 19.51 -8.52
CA THR A 170 -9.48 20.43 -8.80
C THR A 170 -8.42 20.37 -7.70
N VAL A 171 -8.85 20.24 -6.44
CA VAL A 171 -7.94 20.04 -5.31
C VAL A 171 -7.26 18.67 -5.41
N LEU A 172 -8.02 17.61 -5.66
CA LEU A 172 -7.47 16.25 -5.79
C LEU A 172 -6.39 16.18 -6.86
N ASP A 173 -6.68 16.65 -8.08
CA ASP A 173 -5.76 16.61 -9.21
C ASP A 173 -4.47 17.39 -8.88
N LEU A 174 -4.58 18.54 -8.20
CA LEU A 174 -3.41 19.35 -7.82
C LEU A 174 -2.53 18.66 -6.76
N PHE A 175 -3.13 18.03 -5.75
CA PHE A 175 -2.35 17.26 -4.78
C PHE A 175 -1.69 16.05 -5.45
N GLU A 176 -2.42 15.29 -6.27
CA GLU A 176 -1.90 14.14 -7.00
C GLU A 176 -0.71 14.53 -7.90
N GLU A 177 -0.81 15.65 -8.62
CA GLU A 177 0.31 16.18 -9.42
C GLU A 177 1.57 16.41 -8.57
N LYS A 178 1.43 16.88 -7.32
CA LYS A 178 2.56 17.09 -6.42
C LYS A 178 3.23 15.79 -5.97
N PHE A 179 2.45 14.75 -5.73
CA PHE A 179 3.00 13.41 -5.48
C PHE A 179 3.78 12.91 -6.71
N HIS A 180 3.22 13.06 -7.91
CA HIS A 180 3.88 12.68 -9.17
C HIS A 180 5.16 13.47 -9.42
N GLN A 181 5.18 14.78 -9.16
CA GLN A 181 6.39 15.62 -9.27
C GLN A 181 7.53 15.16 -8.35
N GLN A 182 7.21 14.48 -7.25
CA GLN A 182 8.19 13.88 -6.33
C GLN A 182 8.50 12.40 -6.63
N ASN A 183 7.99 11.86 -7.75
CA ASN A 183 8.09 10.44 -8.12
C ASN A 183 7.50 9.49 -7.06
N ILE A 184 6.50 9.93 -6.30
CA ILE A 184 5.80 9.10 -5.32
C ILE A 184 4.56 8.55 -5.98
N LYS A 185 4.48 7.22 -6.12
CA LYS A 185 3.26 6.54 -6.57
C LYS A 185 2.27 6.54 -5.42
N VAL A 186 1.23 7.38 -5.53
CA VAL A 186 0.20 7.54 -4.50
C VAL A 186 -1.03 6.70 -4.84
N GLU A 187 -1.60 6.06 -3.82
CA GLU A 187 -2.91 5.44 -3.88
C GLU A 187 -3.98 6.48 -3.58
N VAL A 188 -4.74 6.86 -4.62
CA VAL A 188 -5.85 7.80 -4.50
C VAL A 188 -7.07 7.06 -3.96
N LEU A 189 -7.56 7.51 -2.81
CA LEU A 189 -8.66 6.91 -2.08
C LEU A 189 -10.03 7.52 -2.47
N ASN A 190 -10.03 8.59 -3.27
CA ASN A 190 -11.23 9.13 -3.91
C ASN A 190 -11.68 8.23 -5.07
N TRP A 191 -12.97 7.93 -5.15
CA TRP A 191 -13.51 7.11 -6.22
C TRP A 191 -14.81 7.67 -6.82
N ALA A 192 -15.55 8.47 -6.05
CA ALA A 192 -16.67 9.24 -6.59
C ALA A 192 -16.11 10.31 -7.54
N GLU A 193 -16.76 10.51 -8.69
CA GLU A 193 -16.37 11.56 -9.65
C GLU A 193 -16.61 12.95 -9.04
N PRO A 194 -15.56 13.67 -8.63
CA PRO A 194 -15.71 14.99 -8.05
C PRO A 194 -15.74 16.05 -9.15
N LYS A 195 -16.36 17.20 -8.87
CA LYS A 195 -16.39 18.32 -9.82
C LYS A 195 -15.06 19.08 -9.83
N ARG A 196 -14.74 19.67 -10.98
CA ARG A 196 -13.45 20.30 -11.29
C ARG A 196 -13.59 21.73 -11.79
N GLU A 197 -14.30 22.58 -11.04
CA GLU A 197 -14.32 24.00 -11.38
C GLU A 197 -12.92 24.63 -11.15
N PRO A 198 -12.44 25.49 -12.05
CA PRO A 198 -11.15 26.15 -11.89
C PRO A 198 -11.09 26.98 -10.60
N ALA A 199 -10.03 26.78 -9.83
CA ALA A 199 -9.79 27.53 -8.61
C ALA A 199 -8.29 27.76 -8.38
N GLN A 200 -7.94 28.95 -7.91
CA GLN A 200 -6.59 29.22 -7.41
C GLN A 200 -6.44 28.60 -6.02
N ILE A 201 -5.62 27.56 -5.91
CA ILE A 201 -5.37 26.80 -4.69
C ILE A 201 -3.93 27.06 -4.22
N HIS A 202 -3.78 27.45 -2.96
CA HIS A 202 -2.49 27.51 -2.27
C HIS A 202 -2.35 26.25 -1.42
N LEU A 203 -1.34 25.46 -1.74
CA LEU A 203 -1.01 24.22 -1.05
C LEU A 203 -0.31 24.50 0.29
N PRO A 204 -0.34 23.56 1.24
CA PRO A 204 0.40 23.65 2.50
C PRO A 204 1.90 23.80 2.26
N GLU A 205 2.57 24.69 2.99
CA GLU A 205 4.01 24.93 2.87
C GLU A 205 4.81 23.69 3.30
N ASN A 206 4.35 22.96 4.31
CA ASN A 206 4.96 21.69 4.74
C ASN A 206 4.61 20.46 3.91
N LEU A 207 3.85 20.57 2.81
CA LEU A 207 3.54 19.40 1.97
C LEU A 207 4.82 18.69 1.51
N THR A 208 5.83 19.44 1.03
CA THR A 208 7.11 18.88 0.60
C THR A 208 7.80 18.08 1.72
N LYS A 209 7.68 18.53 2.98
CA LYS A 209 8.27 17.80 4.12
C LYS A 209 7.60 16.44 4.33
N ILE A 210 6.28 16.35 4.16
CA ILE A 210 5.54 15.08 4.24
C ILE A 210 5.87 14.18 3.06
N LEU A 211 5.97 14.75 1.85
CA LEU A 211 6.38 13.98 0.67
C LEU A 211 7.80 13.45 0.82
N LEU A 212 8.71 14.19 1.45
CA LEU A 212 10.06 13.72 1.74
C LEU A 212 10.08 12.58 2.76
N SER A 213 9.28 12.64 3.83
CA SER A 213 9.17 11.53 4.78
C SER A 213 8.59 10.28 4.13
N LEU A 214 7.56 10.43 3.29
CA LEU A 214 7.05 9.34 2.47
C LEU A 214 8.10 8.82 1.50
N GLY A 215 8.82 9.72 0.83
CA GLY A 215 9.92 9.39 -0.05
C GLY A 215 11.02 8.63 0.68
N ASP A 216 11.28 8.89 1.96
CA ASP A 216 12.26 8.17 2.78
C ASP A 216 11.73 6.82 3.30
N CYS A 217 10.41 6.68 3.52
CA CYS A 217 9.73 5.42 3.83
C CYS A 217 9.54 4.53 2.59
N CYS A 218 9.39 5.14 1.40
CA CYS A 218 9.25 4.49 0.10
C CYS A 218 10.60 4.34 -0.63
N LYS A 219 11.66 5.01 -0.16
CA LYS A 219 13.05 4.65 -0.46
C LYS A 219 13.36 3.38 0.34
N PRO A 220 14.09 2.40 -0.23
CA PRO A 220 14.61 1.31 0.58
C PRO A 220 15.43 1.91 1.72
N ALA A 221 14.98 1.68 2.95
CA ALA A 221 15.61 2.20 4.15
C ALA A 221 17.12 1.94 4.10
N LYS A 222 17.90 2.96 4.39
CA LYS A 222 19.32 2.81 4.71
C LYS A 222 19.38 1.86 5.93
N ARG A 223 19.93 0.66 5.71
CA ARG A 223 20.28 -0.39 6.69
C ARG A 223 19.96 0.00 8.14
N ILE A 224 18.77 -0.39 8.60
CA ILE A 224 18.62 -0.78 10.00
C ILE A 224 18.68 -2.31 9.95
N GLU A 225 19.68 -2.87 10.62
CA GLU A 225 19.76 -4.30 10.95
C GLU A 225 18.55 -4.62 11.84
N ILE A 226 17.38 -4.73 11.22
CA ILE A 226 16.26 -5.45 11.79
C ILE A 226 16.55 -6.89 11.40
N GLU A 227 16.73 -7.77 12.39
CA GLU A 227 16.71 -9.21 12.20
C GLU A 227 15.39 -9.58 11.51
N VAL A 228 15.39 -9.55 10.18
CA VAL A 228 14.40 -10.22 9.36
C VAL A 228 14.54 -11.68 9.73
N LYS A 229 13.58 -12.25 10.46
CA LYS A 229 13.39 -13.70 10.46
C LYS A 229 13.09 -14.08 9.02
N VAL A 230 14.15 -14.47 8.33
CA VAL A 230 14.27 -14.63 6.89
C VAL A 230 13.15 -15.56 6.40
N ALA A 231 12.35 -15.07 5.45
CA ALA A 231 11.36 -15.86 4.72
C ALA A 231 11.99 -17.07 3.96
N GLY A 232 13.33 -17.12 3.91
CA GLY A 232 14.16 -18.23 3.46
C GLY A 232 14.52 -19.28 4.51
N SER A 233 14.03 -19.19 5.75
CA SER A 233 14.26 -20.21 6.81
C SER A 233 13.85 -21.64 6.40
N ASN A 234 12.90 -21.77 5.47
CA ASN A 234 12.51 -23.04 4.87
C ASN A 234 13.52 -23.60 3.85
N TYR A 235 14.53 -22.82 3.46
CA TYR A 235 15.49 -23.13 2.40
C TYR A 235 16.96 -23.03 2.81
N GLU A 236 17.27 -22.66 4.05
CA GLU A 236 18.65 -22.41 4.54
C GLU A 236 19.63 -23.58 4.24
N ASN A 237 19.15 -24.82 4.30
CA ASN A 237 19.97 -26.01 4.02
C ASN A 237 20.14 -26.33 2.53
N LEU A 238 19.43 -25.60 1.66
CA LEU A 238 19.37 -25.83 0.21
C LEU A 238 19.98 -24.67 -0.59
N THR A 239 20.12 -23.49 0.02
CA THR A 239 20.66 -22.29 -0.60
C THR A 239 22.18 -22.26 -0.61
N ARG A 240 22.75 -21.71 -1.69
CA ARG A 240 24.19 -21.39 -1.76
C ARG A 240 24.41 -20.19 -2.67
N PHE A 241 24.52 -19.01 -2.09
CA PHE A 241 24.64 -17.76 -2.82
C PHE A 241 26.08 -17.26 -2.87
N ALA A 242 26.42 -16.57 -3.96
CA ALA A 242 27.76 -16.05 -4.19
C ALA A 242 28.03 -14.75 -3.42
N THR A 243 26.98 -14.02 -3.06
CA THR A 243 27.07 -12.75 -2.32
C THR A 243 25.90 -12.59 -1.35
N ASP A 244 26.06 -11.78 -0.30
CA ASP A 244 24.96 -11.43 0.60
C ASP A 244 23.83 -10.67 -0.12
N SER A 245 24.16 -9.95 -1.21
CA SER A 245 23.17 -9.29 -2.05
C SER A 245 22.25 -10.31 -2.74
N ASP A 246 22.76 -11.49 -3.10
CA ASP A 246 21.95 -12.54 -3.72
C ASP A 246 20.99 -13.17 -2.72
N ASP A 247 21.41 -13.35 -1.47
CA ASP A 247 20.56 -13.84 -0.38
C ASP A 247 19.39 -12.89 -0.10
N HIS A 248 19.68 -11.60 -0.05
CA HIS A 248 18.65 -10.58 0.11
C HIS A 248 17.67 -10.57 -1.08
N LEU A 249 18.18 -10.61 -2.30
CA LEU A 249 17.34 -10.66 -3.52
C LEU A 249 16.50 -11.93 -3.58
N PHE A 250 17.01 -13.06 -3.08
CA PHE A 250 16.26 -14.30 -2.99
C PHE A 250 15.01 -14.14 -2.12
N GLY A 251 15.16 -13.53 -0.94
CA GLY A 251 14.05 -13.24 -0.05
C GLY A 251 12.98 -12.37 -0.71
N LEU A 252 13.38 -11.28 -1.35
CA LEU A 252 12.46 -10.37 -2.05
C LEU A 252 11.71 -11.05 -3.20
N LEU A 253 12.39 -11.91 -3.96
CA LEU A 253 11.76 -12.66 -5.04
C LEU A 253 10.75 -13.69 -4.52
N LEU A 254 11.01 -14.33 -3.38
CA LEU A 254 10.04 -15.23 -2.74
C LEU A 254 8.79 -14.48 -2.30
N GLU A 255 8.95 -13.32 -1.67
CA GLU A 255 7.83 -12.48 -1.25
C GLU A 255 7.01 -12.02 -2.46
N TRP A 256 7.67 -11.51 -3.49
CA TRP A 256 7.02 -11.14 -4.75
C TRP A 256 6.23 -12.31 -5.35
N ALA A 257 6.84 -13.50 -5.45
CA ALA A 257 6.18 -14.65 -6.05
C ALA A 257 4.95 -15.14 -5.25
N ARG A 258 4.97 -14.97 -3.92
CA ARG A 258 3.85 -15.29 -3.02
C ARG A 258 2.72 -14.27 -3.10
N SER A 259 3.00 -13.01 -3.43
CA SER A 259 2.01 -11.93 -3.48
C SER A 259 1.49 -11.62 -4.88
N TYR A 260 2.18 -12.05 -5.95
CA TYR A 260 1.88 -11.61 -7.32
C TYR A 260 0.64 -12.25 -7.94
N SER A 261 0.15 -13.39 -7.43
CA SER A 261 -0.93 -14.14 -8.06
C SER A 261 -2.20 -14.17 -7.21
N ASP A 262 -3.34 -13.86 -7.83
CA ASP A 262 -4.67 -13.95 -7.21
C ASP A 262 -5.24 -15.39 -7.17
N VAL A 263 -4.51 -16.35 -7.73
CA VAL A 263 -4.90 -17.77 -7.76
C VAL A 263 -4.05 -18.58 -6.80
N GLU A 264 -4.61 -19.69 -6.30
CA GLU A 264 -3.90 -20.57 -5.37
C GLU A 264 -2.68 -21.23 -6.05
N MET A 265 -1.50 -21.02 -5.45
CA MET A 265 -0.21 -21.45 -5.99
C MET A 265 0.43 -22.49 -5.07
N VAL A 266 1.11 -23.47 -5.67
CA VAL A 266 2.02 -24.37 -4.97
C VAL A 266 3.46 -23.86 -5.08
N GLU A 267 4.08 -23.70 -3.91
CA GLU A 267 5.52 -23.45 -3.74
C GLU A 267 6.23 -24.79 -3.55
N SER A 268 7.23 -25.10 -4.38
CA SER A 268 7.92 -26.39 -4.32
C SER A 268 9.38 -26.31 -4.80
N VAL A 269 10.28 -27.06 -4.16
CA VAL A 269 11.66 -27.19 -4.63
C VAL A 269 11.71 -28.19 -5.80
N VAL A 270 12.36 -27.79 -6.88
CA VAL A 270 12.60 -28.65 -8.05
C VAL A 270 14.10 -28.77 -8.29
N GLY A 271 14.57 -30.02 -8.42
CA GLY A 271 16.00 -30.34 -8.41
C GLY A 271 16.79 -29.75 -9.58
N LYS A 272 16.34 -29.95 -10.83
CA LYS A 272 17.08 -29.48 -12.02
C LYS A 272 16.13 -29.19 -13.17
N TYR A 273 16.31 -28.04 -13.82
CA TYR A 273 15.75 -27.74 -15.14
C TYR A 273 16.87 -27.60 -16.17
N THR A 274 16.55 -27.98 -17.41
CA THR A 274 17.36 -27.68 -18.59
C THR A 274 16.77 -26.48 -19.34
N ASN A 275 17.50 -26.00 -20.35
CA ASN A 275 17.06 -24.93 -21.26
C ASN A 275 16.59 -23.62 -20.58
N GLN A 276 17.08 -23.37 -19.37
CA GLN A 276 16.96 -22.09 -18.68
C GLN A 276 17.90 -21.04 -19.32
N PRO A 277 17.76 -19.75 -18.97
CA PRO A 277 18.72 -18.72 -19.37
C PRO A 277 20.14 -19.08 -18.92
N GLN A 278 21.14 -18.45 -19.55
CA GLN A 278 22.54 -18.80 -19.39
C GLN A 278 22.96 -18.69 -17.91
N GLY A 279 23.71 -19.67 -17.43
CA GLY A 279 24.16 -19.72 -16.03
C GLY A 279 23.20 -20.43 -15.06
N TYR A 280 21.95 -20.71 -15.44
CA TYR A 280 20.93 -21.26 -14.52
C TYR A 280 20.48 -22.69 -14.84
N ASN A 281 21.11 -23.35 -15.82
CA ASN A 281 20.83 -24.75 -16.12
C ASN A 281 21.31 -25.67 -15.00
N SER A 282 20.51 -26.71 -14.69
CA SER A 282 20.79 -27.71 -13.64
C SER A 282 20.97 -27.14 -12.23
N ILE A 283 20.53 -25.89 -12.00
CA ILE A 283 20.46 -25.29 -10.68
C ILE A 283 19.10 -25.65 -10.05
N PRO A 284 19.06 -26.09 -8.77
CA PRO A 284 17.80 -26.26 -8.05
C PRO A 284 17.05 -24.94 -7.93
N VAL A 285 15.73 -24.97 -8.04
CA VAL A 285 14.89 -23.77 -7.98
C VAL A 285 13.73 -23.95 -7.00
N VAL A 286 13.28 -22.84 -6.41
CA VAL A 286 11.92 -22.76 -5.87
C VAL A 286 10.99 -22.43 -7.03
N ARG A 287 9.98 -23.25 -7.25
CA ARG A 287 8.98 -23.08 -8.30
C ARG A 287 7.64 -22.73 -7.70
N PHE A 288 7.00 -21.71 -8.28
CA PHE A 288 5.61 -21.34 -8.04
C PHE A 288 4.76 -21.75 -9.23
N ALA A 289 3.70 -22.53 -9.01
CA ALA A 289 2.76 -22.94 -10.06
C ALA A 289 1.31 -23.05 -9.59
N GLU A 290 0.35 -22.84 -10.49
CA GLU A 290 -1.08 -22.99 -10.19
C GLU A 290 -1.40 -24.44 -9.81
N LEU A 291 -2.24 -24.60 -8.78
CA LEU A 291 -2.76 -25.90 -8.37
C LEU A 291 -3.90 -26.34 -9.29
N GLY A 292 -3.78 -27.54 -9.85
CA GLY A 292 -4.87 -28.19 -10.56
C GLY A 292 -5.86 -28.86 -9.59
N LYS A 293 -7.01 -29.30 -10.12
CA LYS A 293 -8.05 -30.03 -9.36
C LYS A 293 -7.55 -31.27 -8.62
N THR A 294 -6.40 -31.81 -9.00
CA THR A 294 -5.74 -32.97 -8.38
C THR A 294 -4.69 -32.59 -7.33
N GLN A 295 -4.65 -31.32 -6.89
CA GLN A 295 -3.65 -30.77 -5.96
C GLN A 295 -2.20 -30.94 -6.47
N ARG A 296 -2.03 -31.01 -7.79
CA ARG A 296 -0.72 -31.07 -8.46
C ARG A 296 -0.50 -29.81 -9.29
N ALA A 297 0.76 -29.39 -9.38
CA ALA A 297 1.16 -28.27 -10.24
C ALA A 297 0.73 -28.53 -11.69
N MET A 298 -0.02 -27.60 -12.27
CA MET A 298 -0.50 -27.75 -13.65
C MET A 298 0.64 -27.60 -14.67
N PRO A 299 0.72 -28.48 -15.70
CA PRO A 299 1.68 -28.33 -16.78
C PRO A 299 1.38 -27.02 -17.53
N ASN A 300 2.39 -26.17 -17.68
CA ASN A 300 2.34 -24.84 -18.32
C ASN A 300 1.70 -23.69 -17.54
N ARG A 301 1.24 -23.92 -16.30
CA ARG A 301 0.71 -22.89 -15.41
C ARG A 301 1.66 -22.55 -14.26
N TRP A 302 2.96 -22.55 -14.54
CA TRP A 302 3.94 -22.05 -13.58
C TRP A 302 4.09 -20.53 -13.71
N LEU A 303 4.29 -19.84 -12.59
CA LEU A 303 4.47 -18.40 -12.53
C LEU A 303 5.95 -18.04 -12.66
N CYS A 304 6.78 -18.59 -11.79
CA CYS A 304 8.20 -18.30 -11.76
C CYS A 304 9.03 -19.47 -11.21
N ARG A 305 10.35 -19.36 -11.40
CA ARG A 305 11.37 -20.22 -10.80
C ARG A 305 12.47 -19.33 -10.27
N ILE A 306 12.85 -19.52 -9.02
CA ILE A 306 13.89 -18.72 -8.35
C ILE A 306 15.06 -19.66 -8.00
N PRO A 307 16.28 -19.43 -8.51
CA PRO A 307 17.43 -20.26 -8.23
C PRO A 307 17.77 -20.33 -6.74
N LEU A 308 18.03 -21.53 -6.24
CA LEU A 308 18.55 -21.75 -4.88
C LEU A 308 20.07 -21.57 -4.81
N LYS A 309 20.76 -21.46 -5.96
CA LYS A 309 22.21 -21.26 -5.99
C LYS A 309 22.59 -20.22 -7.04
N THR A 310 23.61 -19.43 -6.73
CA THR A 310 24.18 -18.43 -7.65
C THR A 310 25.69 -18.59 -7.74
N SER A 311 26.32 -17.87 -8.68
CA SER A 311 27.76 -17.80 -8.87
C SER A 311 28.19 -16.34 -9.07
N LEU A 312 29.48 -16.03 -8.93
CA LEU A 312 29.96 -14.66 -9.18
C LEU A 312 29.71 -14.18 -10.62
N ALA A 313 29.63 -15.09 -11.59
CA ALA A 313 29.33 -14.76 -12.98
C ALA A 313 27.81 -14.60 -13.25
N TYR A 314 26.97 -15.20 -12.42
CA TYR A 314 25.51 -15.26 -12.59
C TYR A 314 24.85 -15.15 -11.22
N GLY A 315 24.47 -13.93 -10.85
CA GLY A 315 23.85 -13.57 -9.56
C GLY A 315 22.41 -14.02 -9.43
N MET A 316 21.71 -13.52 -8.41
CA MET A 316 20.31 -13.87 -8.17
C MET A 316 19.38 -13.33 -9.26
N THR A 317 18.37 -14.10 -9.64
CA THR A 317 17.38 -13.72 -10.66
C THR A 317 16.07 -14.47 -10.48
N VAL A 318 15.08 -14.14 -11.31
CA VAL A 318 13.86 -14.91 -11.46
C VAL A 318 13.70 -15.35 -12.91
N ILE A 319 13.38 -16.62 -13.10
CA ILE A 319 13.09 -17.17 -14.41
C ILE A 319 11.57 -17.22 -14.56
N LEU A 320 11.08 -16.72 -15.68
CA LEU A 320 9.68 -16.45 -15.95
C LEU A 320 9.29 -17.12 -17.29
N PRO A 321 8.04 -17.59 -17.45
CA PRO A 321 7.58 -18.13 -18.73
C PRO A 321 7.36 -17.00 -19.74
N LYS A 322 7.73 -17.22 -21.01
CA LYS A 322 7.52 -16.23 -22.08
C LYS A 322 6.06 -15.84 -22.27
N ARG A 323 5.08 -16.67 -21.88
CA ARG A 323 3.65 -16.34 -21.95
C ARG A 323 3.26 -15.11 -21.12
N LEU A 324 4.06 -14.77 -20.10
CA LEU A 324 3.82 -13.61 -19.25
C LEU A 324 4.56 -12.37 -19.76
N ILE A 325 5.39 -12.48 -20.80
CA ILE A 325 6.19 -11.33 -21.26
C ILE A 325 5.28 -10.24 -21.79
N ARG A 326 5.53 -8.99 -21.37
CA ARG A 326 4.84 -7.83 -21.93
C ARG A 326 5.22 -7.67 -23.40
N PRO A 327 4.26 -7.62 -24.35
CA PRO A 327 4.57 -7.55 -25.78
C PRO A 327 5.44 -6.36 -26.20
N THR A 328 5.37 -5.27 -25.44
CA THR A 328 6.13 -4.02 -25.68
C THR A 328 7.49 -4.00 -24.98
N LEU A 329 7.90 -5.06 -24.29
CA LEU A 329 9.16 -5.12 -23.57
C LEU A 329 10.35 -5.17 -24.53
N SER A 330 11.32 -4.27 -24.35
CA SER A 330 12.57 -4.30 -25.11
C SER A 330 13.37 -5.59 -24.83
N GLN A 331 13.92 -6.19 -25.88
CA GLN A 331 14.79 -7.38 -25.75
C GLN A 331 16.09 -7.08 -24.97
N ASP A 332 16.54 -5.83 -24.96
CA ASP A 332 17.76 -5.42 -24.25
C ASP A 332 17.62 -5.44 -22.72
N LEU A 333 16.42 -5.71 -22.20
CA LEU A 333 16.15 -5.78 -20.76
C LEU A 333 16.07 -7.21 -20.23
N ILE A 334 16.10 -8.20 -21.12
CA ILE A 334 15.89 -9.60 -20.77
C ILE A 334 16.91 -10.52 -21.45
N GLU A 335 17.08 -11.70 -20.87
CA GLU A 335 17.77 -12.81 -21.51
C GLU A 335 16.79 -13.97 -21.64
N THR A 336 16.68 -14.52 -22.85
CA THR A 336 15.79 -15.67 -23.09
C THR A 336 16.55 -16.99 -22.97
N GLY A 337 15.91 -17.98 -22.37
CA GLY A 337 16.42 -19.35 -22.39
C GLY A 337 16.19 -20.04 -23.72
N LYS A 338 16.68 -21.29 -23.83
CA LYS A 338 16.42 -22.14 -25.00
C LYS A 338 14.96 -22.61 -25.08
N ASP A 339 14.30 -22.73 -23.92
CA ASP A 339 12.86 -23.00 -23.83
C ASP A 339 12.06 -21.68 -23.83
N ALA A 340 10.74 -21.78 -23.75
CA ALA A 340 9.83 -20.63 -23.65
C ALA A 340 9.89 -19.94 -22.25
N ASN A 341 11.08 -19.50 -21.84
CA ASN A 341 11.33 -18.75 -20.62
C ASN A 341 12.32 -17.60 -20.84
N PHE A 342 12.35 -16.68 -19.89
CA PHE A 342 13.28 -15.55 -19.87
C PHE A 342 13.61 -15.16 -18.43
N ARG A 343 14.63 -14.33 -18.26
CA ARG A 343 14.95 -13.64 -17.01
C ARG A 343 15.15 -12.15 -17.29
N PRO A 344 14.89 -11.26 -16.33
CA PRO A 344 15.36 -9.88 -16.41
C PRO A 344 16.89 -9.84 -16.34
N LEU A 345 17.51 -8.91 -17.08
CA LEU A 345 18.93 -8.61 -16.93
C LEU A 345 19.23 -7.82 -15.66
N ASP A 346 18.29 -6.97 -15.23
CA ASP A 346 18.31 -6.28 -13.94
C ASP A 346 17.15 -6.77 -13.05
N VAL A 347 17.49 -7.65 -12.10
CA VAL A 347 16.51 -8.20 -11.15
C VAL A 347 15.96 -7.16 -10.18
N LYS A 348 16.70 -6.08 -9.91
CA LYS A 348 16.25 -4.99 -9.01
C LYS A 348 15.22 -4.12 -9.73
N ASP A 349 15.46 -3.79 -11.00
CA ASP A 349 14.47 -3.10 -11.85
C ASP A 349 13.20 -3.95 -11.99
N PHE A 350 13.35 -5.26 -12.18
CA PHE A 350 12.20 -6.17 -12.19
C PHE A 350 11.40 -6.14 -10.88
N LEU A 351 12.05 -6.27 -9.73
CA LEU A 351 11.38 -6.23 -8.42
C LEU A 351 10.68 -4.89 -8.17
N PHE A 352 11.28 -3.79 -8.64
CA PHE A 352 10.69 -2.45 -8.52
C PHE A 352 9.52 -2.22 -9.48
N SER A 353 9.54 -2.82 -10.67
CA SER A 353 8.52 -2.61 -11.70
C SER A 353 8.16 -3.90 -12.45
N PRO A 354 7.55 -4.92 -11.78
CA PRO A 354 7.24 -6.20 -12.43
C PRO A 354 6.34 -6.04 -13.66
N ASN A 355 5.39 -5.11 -13.60
CA ASN A 355 4.45 -4.81 -14.69
C ASN A 355 5.13 -4.23 -15.94
N ARG A 356 6.38 -3.76 -15.86
CA ARG A 356 7.17 -3.40 -17.04
C ARG A 356 7.50 -4.66 -17.85
N TYR A 357 7.76 -5.77 -17.17
CA TYR A 357 8.18 -7.04 -17.75
C TYR A 357 7.01 -7.99 -18.04
N LEU A 358 5.96 -7.91 -17.22
CA LEU A 358 4.85 -8.87 -17.20
C LEU A 358 3.54 -8.26 -17.72
N THR A 359 2.70 -9.11 -18.32
CA THR A 359 1.33 -8.79 -18.77
C THR A 359 0.29 -8.98 -17.69
#